data_AF-A0A7C4ZNI4-F1
#
_entry.id   AF-A0A7C4ZNI4-F1
#
_cell.length_a   1.000
_cell.length_b   1.000
_cell.length_c   1.000
_cell.angle_alpha   90.00
_cell.angle_beta   90.00
_cell.angle_gamma   90.00
#
_symmetry.space_group_name_H-M   'P 1'
#
loop_
_entity.id
_entity.type
_entity.pdbx_description
1 polymer ?
#
loop_
_entity_poly.entity_id
_entity_poly.type
_entity_poly.pdbx_seq_one_letter_code
_entity_poly.pdbx_strand_id
1 'polypeptide(L)'
;MIPSRLLASFLLASLFLVSFAPPSGGPVHGRPKTQTRPALSGPTLTHPTEHFVIHYTLDSDDAVSANDENGDRLPDFVEAVAEAMERSWQHEIEEMGWRLPLPDEGEGGDTRLDVYLEDQNDLFGTGDLFGYTDTFGGFVGDNPATPAQEERTAYGFISLDNDYDPDQFGLYDLTSLDAMRTTAAHEFNHALQSAYDDEDSYSWLYEATATWMEDEVYPEIGDARSYLADYMDAPDLCPLSVGRDDQDVRWYGGWILLRYLAEQHGGPDTIRRLWEKMAATEGLTALEATLTEQKTTLAELLTNFSVANLTKSDCPANAPYCYRDGGDYLRPYVEGSLHLDQGETTTFTPKDGVQQFAADYIRLKSDGPLRLRFQGSAAGEWQLRLVGLTGQKAKVIPWAATSPTTVDPSAYEKLYLVVVNTAPVEAEEDCRYYNYTLTLAAGAETGLPSTPSLPKDPGPYIPPAYQGVSNEIVELPPALSGGQPIAPEEAAFPPLHPGYLPAGFTFTEVVSYTLADLADGEQAYAPGGEPILGLRYTGTTPEAYLTILQSPAPRQTLAAWIKAMDYGENDVRLVNDQSVHLVEYQEENSPLSVATFIHHDLFIVIHGPLGLIEMQQIVAGFLANNP
;
A
#
# COMPACT_ATOMS: atom_id res chain seq x y z
N MET A 1 -21.94 -35.98 -16.12
CA MET A 1 -20.51 -36.35 -16.23
C MET A 1 -19.84 -35.22 -16.95
N ILE A 2 -19.23 -34.31 -16.20
CA ILE A 2 -18.51 -33.12 -16.68
C ILE A 2 -17.08 -33.30 -16.17
N PRO A 3 -16.03 -33.18 -17.01
CA PRO A 3 -14.68 -33.18 -16.52
C PRO A 3 -14.34 -31.81 -15.95
N SER A 4 -13.75 -31.86 -14.77
CA SER A 4 -13.05 -30.83 -14.03
C SER A 4 -11.85 -30.24 -14.78
N ARG A 5 -11.76 -28.91 -14.87
CA ARG A 5 -10.51 -28.13 -14.69
C ARG A 5 -10.90 -26.75 -14.14
N LEU A 6 -10.65 -26.61 -12.84
CA LEU A 6 -10.54 -25.37 -12.07
C LEU A 6 -9.06 -24.98 -12.03
N LEU A 7 -8.81 -23.73 -11.62
CA LEU A 7 -7.52 -23.05 -11.36
C LEU A 7 -6.90 -22.31 -12.56
N ALA A 8 -7.04 -20.98 -12.57
CA ALA A 8 -5.99 -20.04 -12.15
C ALA A 8 -6.54 -18.61 -12.28
N SER A 9 -6.54 -17.85 -11.18
CA SER A 9 -6.72 -16.40 -11.17
C SER A 9 -5.45 -15.87 -10.53
N PHE A 10 -4.56 -15.30 -11.33
CA PHE A 10 -3.36 -14.61 -10.85
C PHE A 10 -3.70 -13.13 -10.70
N LEU A 11 -3.74 -12.63 -9.46
CA LEU A 11 -3.32 -11.26 -9.19
C LEU A 11 -1.79 -11.32 -9.11
N LEU A 12 -1.09 -10.50 -9.90
CA LEU A 12 0.36 -10.35 -9.79
C LEU A 12 0.68 -9.60 -8.50
N ALA A 13 0.90 -10.36 -7.42
CA ALA A 13 1.98 -10.09 -6.52
C ALA A 13 3.05 -11.13 -6.84
N SER A 14 4.04 -10.78 -7.66
CA SER A 14 5.27 -11.56 -7.70
C SER A 14 5.90 -11.40 -6.32
N LEU A 15 5.92 -12.49 -5.58
CA LEU A 15 6.30 -12.51 -4.16
C LEU A 15 7.83 -12.54 -4.06
N PHE A 16 8.37 -11.95 -3.00
CA PHE A 16 9.66 -12.36 -2.47
C PHE A 16 9.45 -13.61 -1.62
N LEU A 17 10.42 -14.52 -1.62
CA LEU A 17 10.26 -15.81 -0.96
C LEU A 17 11.44 -16.09 -0.03
N VAL A 18 11.32 -15.73 1.24
CA VAL A 18 12.36 -16.06 2.22
C VAL A 18 12.22 -17.50 2.70
N SER A 19 13.32 -18.25 2.63
CA SER A 19 13.40 -19.62 3.14
C SER A 19 14.20 -19.68 4.44
N PHE A 20 13.51 -19.74 5.58
CA PHE A 20 14.10 -19.95 6.90
C PHE A 20 14.27 -21.43 7.26
N ALA A 21 15.26 -21.76 8.09
CA ALA A 21 15.37 -23.10 8.68
C ALA A 21 14.14 -23.39 9.58
N PRO A 22 13.52 -24.59 9.49
CA PRO A 22 12.28 -24.84 10.22
C PRO A 22 12.54 -24.96 11.73
N PRO A 23 11.81 -24.22 12.59
CA PRO A 23 11.79 -24.51 14.01
C PRO A 23 11.21 -25.92 14.19
N SER A 24 11.74 -26.66 15.15
CA SER A 24 11.33 -28.05 15.37
C SER A 24 9.84 -28.17 15.77
N GLY A 25 8.93 -28.23 14.79
CA GLY A 25 7.55 -28.71 14.93
C GLY A 25 6.42 -27.81 14.42
N GLY A 26 6.21 -27.72 13.10
CA GLY A 26 4.95 -27.22 12.50
C GLY A 26 5.10 -26.91 11.00
N PRO A 27 4.08 -27.12 10.13
CA PRO A 27 4.29 -27.12 8.69
C PRO A 27 4.14 -25.72 8.10
N VAL A 28 5.24 -25.10 7.66
CA VAL A 28 5.20 -24.07 6.62
C VAL A 28 5.08 -24.77 5.27
N HIS A 29 4.19 -24.27 4.42
CA HIS A 29 3.84 -24.87 3.15
C HIS A 29 5.03 -24.93 2.19
N GLY A 30 5.55 -26.16 2.01
CA GLY A 30 6.01 -26.63 0.71
C GLY A 30 7.43 -26.25 0.28
N ARG A 31 8.47 -26.68 1.00
CA ARG A 31 9.79 -26.90 0.38
C ARG A 31 10.24 -28.37 0.46
N PRO A 32 10.67 -28.99 -0.64
CA PRO A 32 11.46 -30.22 -0.61
C PRO A 32 12.79 -29.96 0.10
N LYS A 33 13.19 -30.87 0.99
CA LYS A 33 14.41 -30.79 1.83
C LYS A 33 15.76 -30.90 1.05
N THR A 34 15.89 -30.34 -0.15
CA THR A 34 16.97 -30.71 -1.09
C THR A 34 17.58 -29.61 -1.95
N GLN A 35 17.35 -28.31 -1.72
CA GLN A 35 17.89 -27.29 -2.64
C GLN A 35 19.29 -26.86 -2.24
N THR A 36 20.28 -27.11 -3.11
CA THR A 36 21.63 -26.54 -3.03
C THR A 36 21.65 -25.17 -3.71
N ARG A 37 22.73 -24.38 -3.51
CA ARG A 37 23.02 -23.16 -4.28
C ARG A 37 22.65 -23.31 -5.77
N PRO A 38 22.10 -22.27 -6.43
CA PRO A 38 21.65 -22.31 -7.80
C PRO A 38 22.70 -22.90 -8.74
N ALA A 39 22.24 -23.83 -9.58
CA ALA A 39 23.02 -24.38 -10.67
C ALA A 39 22.46 -23.82 -11.97
N LEU A 40 23.04 -22.71 -12.43
CA LEU A 40 22.59 -22.03 -13.65
C LEU A 40 22.56 -22.99 -14.84
N SER A 41 21.56 -22.82 -15.70
CA SER A 41 21.23 -23.66 -16.85
C SER A 41 22.28 -23.61 -17.98
N GLY A 42 23.17 -22.61 -17.96
CA GLY A 42 24.31 -22.48 -18.86
C GLY A 42 25.67 -22.43 -18.15
N PRO A 43 26.78 -22.26 -18.89
CA PRO A 43 28.10 -22.12 -18.30
C PRO A 43 28.20 -20.89 -17.38
N THR A 44 28.38 -21.12 -16.09
CA THR A 44 28.49 -20.05 -15.09
C THR A 44 29.72 -19.17 -15.32
N LEU A 45 29.48 -17.88 -15.43
CA LEU A 45 30.43 -16.78 -15.38
C LEU A 45 30.30 -16.08 -14.02
N THR A 46 31.38 -15.41 -13.60
CA THR A 46 31.40 -14.67 -12.32
C THR A 46 31.92 -13.26 -12.50
N HIS A 47 31.29 -12.32 -11.82
CA HIS A 47 31.75 -10.94 -11.69
C HIS A 47 31.95 -10.58 -10.20
N PRO A 48 33.20 -10.49 -9.73
CA PRO A 48 33.51 -10.14 -8.35
C PRO A 48 33.51 -8.62 -8.09
N THR A 49 32.85 -8.18 -7.02
CA THR A 49 32.88 -6.79 -6.50
C THR A 49 33.71 -6.69 -5.20
N GLU A 50 33.58 -5.65 -4.39
CA GLU A 50 34.27 -5.61 -3.09
C GLU A 50 33.66 -6.62 -2.10
N HIS A 51 32.33 -6.69 -2.04
CA HIS A 51 31.59 -7.47 -1.05
C HIS A 51 30.82 -8.67 -1.61
N PHE A 52 30.63 -8.73 -2.93
CA PHE A 52 29.79 -9.73 -3.60
C PHE A 52 30.51 -10.47 -4.72
N VAL A 53 29.96 -11.63 -5.11
CA VAL A 53 30.26 -12.31 -6.38
C VAL A 53 28.95 -12.56 -7.11
N ILE A 54 28.80 -11.94 -8.28
CA ILE A 54 27.63 -12.13 -9.14
C ILE A 54 27.87 -13.33 -10.05
N HIS A 55 27.01 -14.35 -9.97
CA HIS A 55 26.99 -15.55 -10.80
C HIS A 55 25.94 -15.40 -11.88
N TYR A 56 26.32 -15.55 -13.14
CA TYR A 56 25.41 -15.38 -14.27
C TYR A 56 25.77 -16.33 -15.43
N THR A 57 24.86 -16.49 -16.38
CA THR A 57 25.11 -17.18 -17.65
C THR A 57 24.65 -16.32 -18.83
N LEU A 58 25.23 -16.55 -20.01
CA LEU A 58 24.81 -15.92 -21.27
C LEU A 58 24.05 -16.91 -22.19
N ASP A 59 23.82 -18.12 -21.69
CA ASP A 59 23.24 -19.23 -22.42
C ASP A 59 22.10 -19.87 -21.61
N SER A 60 21.14 -20.45 -22.33
CA SER A 60 19.97 -21.17 -21.82
C SER A 60 18.93 -20.27 -21.14
N ASP A 61 18.24 -20.78 -20.13
CA ASP A 61 17.01 -20.17 -19.60
C ASP A 61 17.38 -19.02 -18.64
N ASP A 62 18.43 -19.19 -17.84
CA ASP A 62 18.96 -18.18 -16.88
C ASP A 62 19.84 -17.10 -17.54
N ALA A 63 19.73 -16.94 -18.86
CA ALA A 63 20.64 -16.07 -19.60
C ALA A 63 20.33 -14.60 -19.32
N VAL A 64 21.31 -13.84 -18.84
CA VAL A 64 21.22 -12.38 -18.83
C VAL A 64 21.42 -11.83 -20.25
N SER A 65 20.92 -10.64 -20.52
CA SER A 65 21.21 -9.94 -21.78
C SER A 65 22.71 -9.79 -21.99
N ALA A 66 23.22 -10.20 -23.15
CA ALA A 66 24.64 -10.09 -23.51
C ALA A 66 25.06 -8.68 -24.00
N ASN A 67 24.19 -7.67 -23.84
CA ASN A 67 24.50 -6.30 -24.21
C ASN A 67 25.63 -5.75 -23.34
N ASP A 68 26.61 -5.13 -24.01
CA ASP A 68 27.78 -4.47 -23.43
C ASP A 68 28.02 -3.23 -24.28
N GLU A 69 27.34 -2.13 -23.95
CA GLU A 69 27.40 -0.90 -24.71
C GLU A 69 28.76 -0.20 -24.61
N ASN A 70 29.44 -0.38 -23.47
CA ASN A 70 30.69 0.29 -23.15
C ASN A 70 31.94 -0.45 -23.69
N GLY A 71 31.79 -1.73 -24.05
CA GLY A 71 32.78 -2.60 -24.69
C GLY A 71 33.84 -3.17 -23.74
N ASP A 72 33.57 -3.23 -22.44
CA ASP A 72 34.50 -3.71 -21.42
C ASP A 72 34.46 -5.24 -21.20
N ARG A 73 33.54 -5.92 -21.88
CA ARG A 73 33.29 -7.37 -21.87
C ARG A 73 32.55 -7.87 -20.65
N LEU A 74 31.84 -7.01 -19.94
CA LEU A 74 30.87 -7.36 -18.93
C LEU A 74 29.48 -6.92 -19.42
N PRO A 75 28.42 -7.73 -19.28
CA PRO A 75 27.11 -7.27 -19.68
C PRO A 75 26.62 -6.12 -18.80
N ASP A 76 26.00 -5.10 -19.40
CA ASP A 76 25.55 -3.88 -18.71
C ASP A 76 24.56 -4.21 -17.56
N PHE A 77 23.75 -5.27 -17.71
CA PHE A 77 22.84 -5.72 -16.65
C PHE A 77 23.60 -6.28 -15.42
N VAL A 78 24.70 -7.00 -15.64
CA VAL A 78 25.54 -7.54 -14.55
C VAL A 78 26.26 -6.39 -13.83
N GLU A 79 26.69 -5.35 -14.57
CA GLU A 79 27.20 -4.11 -13.97
C GLU A 79 26.14 -3.45 -13.09
N ALA A 80 24.90 -3.33 -13.57
CA ALA A 80 23.82 -2.70 -12.82
C ALA A 80 23.48 -3.46 -11.53
N VAL A 81 23.46 -4.80 -11.55
CA VAL A 81 23.29 -5.62 -10.34
C VAL A 81 24.45 -5.39 -9.36
N ALA A 82 25.70 -5.43 -9.85
CA ALA A 82 26.87 -5.20 -9.02
C ALA A 82 26.84 -3.82 -8.34
N GLU A 83 26.45 -2.77 -9.07
CA GLU A 83 26.26 -1.43 -8.51
C GLU A 83 25.12 -1.37 -7.48
N ALA A 84 24.01 -2.06 -7.74
CA ALA A 84 22.87 -2.09 -6.83
C ALA A 84 23.21 -2.76 -5.50
N MET A 85 23.89 -3.91 -5.55
CA MET A 85 24.32 -4.65 -4.35
C MET A 85 25.34 -3.85 -3.51
N GLU A 86 26.32 -3.21 -4.15
CA GLU A 86 27.30 -2.36 -3.44
C GLU A 86 26.65 -1.09 -2.86
N ARG A 87 25.62 -0.53 -3.51
CA ARG A 87 24.83 0.57 -2.94
C ARG A 87 24.05 0.11 -1.70
N SER A 88 23.42 -1.06 -1.74
CA SER A 88 22.72 -1.64 -0.58
C SER A 88 23.69 -1.92 0.58
N TRP A 89 24.87 -2.47 0.30
CA TRP A 89 25.94 -2.62 1.29
C TRP A 89 26.33 -1.30 1.94
N GLN A 90 26.64 -0.29 1.12
CA GLN A 90 27.04 1.03 1.61
C GLN A 90 25.96 1.66 2.50
N HIS A 91 24.68 1.52 2.15
CA HIS A 91 23.62 2.13 2.94
C HIS A 91 23.31 1.33 4.22
N GLU A 92 23.04 0.03 4.09
CA GLU A 92 22.58 -0.77 5.22
C GLU A 92 23.71 -1.04 6.24
N ILE A 93 24.91 -1.35 5.79
CA ILE A 93 26.03 -1.65 6.70
C ILE A 93 26.74 -0.37 7.12
N GLU A 94 27.24 0.43 6.19
CA GLU A 94 28.14 1.54 6.54
C GLU A 94 27.38 2.76 7.11
N GLU A 95 26.16 3.04 6.62
CA GLU A 95 25.37 4.18 7.08
C GLU A 95 24.41 3.84 8.21
N MET A 96 23.70 2.70 8.13
CA MET A 96 22.71 2.28 9.14
C MET A 96 23.29 1.35 10.23
N GLY A 97 24.47 0.78 10.00
CA GLY A 97 25.21 -0.01 10.99
C GLY A 97 24.70 -1.42 11.17
N TRP A 98 23.95 -1.98 10.21
CA TRP A 98 23.52 -3.37 10.25
C TRP A 98 24.72 -4.33 10.38
N ARG A 99 24.51 -5.49 10.99
CA ARG A 99 25.55 -6.51 11.10
C ARG A 99 25.96 -6.98 9.71
N LEU A 100 27.23 -7.32 9.57
CA LEU A 100 27.74 -7.94 8.34
C LEU A 100 27.06 -9.30 8.14
N PRO A 101 26.74 -9.68 6.88
CA PRO A 101 26.32 -11.03 6.58
C PRO A 101 27.43 -12.02 6.97
N LEU A 102 27.04 -13.22 7.39
CA LEU A 102 28.00 -14.25 7.76
C LEU A 102 28.73 -14.79 6.52
N PRO A 103 30.07 -14.94 6.54
CA PRO A 103 30.79 -15.62 5.47
C PRO A 103 30.37 -17.08 5.36
N ASP A 104 30.29 -17.57 4.14
CA ASP A 104 29.78 -18.89 3.78
C ASP A 104 30.84 -20.00 3.68
N GLU A 105 31.94 -19.85 4.43
CA GLU A 105 33.11 -20.73 4.41
C GLU A 105 33.76 -20.95 3.02
N GLY A 106 33.49 -20.09 2.04
CA GLY A 106 34.07 -20.21 0.69
C GLY A 106 33.23 -21.03 -0.28
N GLU A 107 31.96 -21.28 0.04
CA GLU A 107 30.99 -21.75 -0.94
C GLU A 107 30.79 -20.70 -2.06
N GLY A 108 30.18 -21.09 -3.18
CA GLY A 108 30.04 -20.19 -4.34
C GLY A 108 31.35 -19.88 -5.09
N GLY A 109 32.52 -19.88 -4.44
CA GLY A 109 33.83 -19.80 -5.07
C GLY A 109 34.86 -18.98 -4.28
N ASP A 110 34.42 -18.05 -3.44
CA ASP A 110 35.23 -17.33 -2.46
C ASP A 110 34.40 -16.90 -1.25
N THR A 111 34.91 -15.99 -0.40
CA THR A 111 34.28 -15.68 0.91
C THR A 111 33.33 -14.47 0.87
N ARG A 112 33.07 -13.90 -0.29
CA ARG A 112 32.09 -12.81 -0.47
C ARG A 112 30.69 -13.39 -0.59
N LEU A 113 29.67 -12.54 -0.41
CA LEU A 113 28.29 -12.99 -0.52
C LEU A 113 27.95 -13.27 -1.99
N ASP A 114 27.41 -14.45 -2.26
CA ASP A 114 27.02 -14.83 -3.63
C ASP A 114 25.65 -14.27 -3.99
N VAL A 115 25.57 -13.77 -5.22
CA VAL A 115 24.34 -13.32 -5.88
C VAL A 115 24.19 -14.09 -7.18
N TYR A 116 23.12 -14.86 -7.34
CA TYR A 116 22.84 -15.60 -8.56
C TYR A 116 21.81 -14.86 -9.41
N LEU A 117 22.03 -14.81 -10.73
CA LEU A 117 21.06 -14.32 -11.70
C LEU A 117 20.46 -15.53 -12.41
N GLU A 118 19.21 -15.86 -12.09
CA GLU A 118 18.48 -17.00 -12.63
C GLU A 118 17.06 -16.60 -13.05
N ASP A 119 16.49 -17.34 -13.99
CA ASP A 119 15.10 -17.14 -14.41
C ASP A 119 14.16 -17.54 -13.26
N GLN A 120 13.41 -16.58 -12.73
CA GLN A 120 12.53 -16.80 -11.59
C GLN A 120 11.13 -17.27 -11.99
N ASN A 121 10.90 -17.59 -13.26
CA ASN A 121 9.61 -18.04 -13.76
C ASN A 121 9.16 -19.38 -13.14
N ASP A 122 8.09 -19.34 -12.35
CA ASP A 122 7.51 -20.47 -11.61
C ASP A 122 8.55 -21.39 -10.93
N LEU A 123 9.68 -20.82 -10.49
CA LEU A 123 10.87 -21.58 -10.08
C LEU A 123 10.56 -22.59 -8.95
N PHE A 124 9.60 -22.25 -8.09
CA PHE A 124 9.17 -23.07 -6.95
C PHE A 124 7.77 -23.67 -7.10
N GLY A 125 7.11 -23.52 -8.26
CA GLY A 125 5.70 -23.91 -8.42
C GLY A 125 4.73 -22.99 -7.66
N THR A 126 5.20 -21.79 -7.28
CA THR A 126 4.47 -20.79 -6.48
C THR A 126 4.16 -19.51 -7.28
N GLY A 127 4.43 -19.51 -8.59
CA GLY A 127 4.42 -18.29 -9.41
C GLY A 127 5.79 -17.60 -9.45
N ASP A 128 5.85 -16.52 -10.21
CA ASP A 128 7.08 -15.78 -10.50
C ASP A 128 7.53 -14.96 -9.30
N LEU A 129 8.84 -14.95 -9.03
CA LEU A 129 9.45 -14.18 -7.95
C LEU A 129 10.37 -13.11 -8.52
N PHE A 130 10.49 -11.96 -7.85
CA PHE A 130 11.51 -10.98 -8.24
C PHE A 130 12.91 -11.38 -7.76
N GLY A 131 12.98 -12.13 -6.67
CA GLY A 131 14.19 -12.61 -6.05
C GLY A 131 13.90 -13.41 -4.78
N TYR A 132 14.94 -13.98 -4.20
CA TYR A 132 14.89 -14.60 -2.89
C TYR A 132 16.26 -14.67 -2.22
N THR A 133 16.23 -14.78 -0.89
CA THR A 133 17.40 -15.06 -0.06
C THR A 133 17.23 -16.40 0.63
N ASP A 134 18.30 -17.19 0.62
CA ASP A 134 18.28 -18.54 1.16
C ASP A 134 19.48 -18.80 2.07
N THR A 135 19.20 -19.27 3.28
CA THR A 135 20.17 -19.59 4.32
C THR A 135 20.52 -21.08 4.38
N PHE A 136 20.17 -21.83 3.33
CA PHE A 136 20.62 -23.21 3.13
C PHE A 136 22.16 -23.36 3.13
N GLY A 137 22.90 -22.24 3.06
CA GLY A 137 24.34 -22.21 3.33
C GLY A 137 24.69 -22.86 4.65
N GLY A 138 24.01 -22.52 5.75
CA GLY A 138 24.15 -23.26 7.00
C GLY A 138 23.89 -22.43 8.25
N PHE A 139 23.21 -23.07 9.20
CA PHE A 139 23.02 -22.56 10.54
C PHE A 139 24.35 -22.57 11.31
N VAL A 140 24.79 -21.38 11.72
CA VAL A 140 26.03 -21.15 12.49
C VAL A 140 25.73 -21.11 14.00
N GLY A 141 24.51 -20.71 14.37
CA GLY A 141 24.10 -20.51 15.76
C GLY A 141 24.64 -19.19 16.32
N ASP A 142 25.81 -19.23 16.95
CA ASP A 142 26.47 -18.06 17.54
C ASP A 142 27.27 -17.29 16.49
N ASN A 143 27.00 -15.99 16.31
CA ASN A 143 27.65 -15.19 15.30
C ASN A 143 29.04 -14.76 15.79
N PRO A 144 30.14 -15.34 15.27
CA PRO A 144 31.47 -15.07 15.78
C PRO A 144 31.96 -13.65 15.46
N ALA A 145 31.26 -12.91 14.60
CA ALA A 145 31.57 -11.53 14.24
C ALA A 145 31.03 -10.51 15.26
N THR A 146 30.20 -10.94 16.22
CA THR A 146 29.67 -10.06 17.26
C THR A 146 30.07 -10.53 18.67
N PRO A 147 30.11 -9.62 19.66
CA PRO A 147 30.34 -9.99 21.05
C PRO A 147 29.07 -10.46 21.78
N ALA A 148 27.90 -10.29 21.17
CA ALA A 148 26.65 -10.85 21.68
C ALA A 148 26.64 -12.35 21.42
N GLN A 149 25.88 -13.09 22.22
CA GLN A 149 25.70 -14.53 22.01
C GLN A 149 24.40 -14.70 21.25
N GLU A 150 24.48 -15.21 20.04
CA GLU A 150 23.31 -15.56 19.25
C GLU A 150 23.11 -17.08 19.23
N GLU A 151 21.87 -17.51 19.05
CA GLU A 151 21.56 -18.94 18.99
C GLU A 151 21.07 -19.37 17.62
N ARG A 152 20.69 -18.44 16.73
CA ARG A 152 19.95 -18.72 15.50
C ARG A 152 20.46 -18.01 14.24
N THR A 153 21.77 -17.78 14.14
CA THR A 153 22.32 -17.12 12.93
C THR A 153 22.67 -18.11 11.83
N ALA A 154 22.59 -17.64 10.59
CA ALA A 154 22.92 -18.42 9.40
C ALA A 154 23.68 -17.56 8.37
N TYR A 155 24.40 -18.23 7.48
CA TYR A 155 24.89 -17.61 6.23
C TYR A 155 24.04 -18.10 5.06
N GLY A 156 24.04 -17.33 3.97
CA GLY A 156 23.20 -17.61 2.82
C GLY A 156 23.76 -17.07 1.51
N PHE A 157 22.89 -17.03 0.53
CA PHE A 157 23.11 -16.41 -0.78
C PHE A 157 21.83 -15.70 -1.22
N ILE A 158 21.97 -14.84 -2.22
CA ILE A 158 20.86 -14.11 -2.83
C ILE A 158 20.68 -14.64 -4.26
N SER A 159 19.43 -14.72 -4.70
CA SER A 159 19.08 -14.98 -6.10
C SER A 159 18.15 -13.87 -6.58
N LEU A 160 18.44 -13.32 -7.75
CA LEU A 160 17.69 -12.25 -8.39
C LEU A 160 17.26 -12.72 -9.78
N ASP A 161 16.17 -12.14 -10.30
CA ASP A 161 15.76 -12.41 -11.68
C ASP A 161 16.81 -11.95 -12.70
N ASN A 162 16.99 -12.73 -13.77
CA ASN A 162 18.06 -12.53 -14.75
C ASN A 162 17.79 -11.37 -15.73
N ASP A 163 16.56 -10.86 -15.83
CA ASP A 163 16.24 -9.75 -16.73
C ASP A 163 15.11 -8.81 -16.28
N TYR A 164 14.32 -9.20 -15.28
CA TYR A 164 13.14 -8.50 -14.80
C TYR A 164 12.19 -8.13 -15.96
N ASP A 165 11.89 -9.10 -16.85
CA ASP A 165 11.04 -8.90 -18.02
C ASP A 165 9.68 -8.27 -17.62
N PRO A 166 9.36 -7.05 -18.10
CA PRO A 166 8.09 -6.40 -17.82
C PRO A 166 6.87 -7.23 -18.20
N ASP A 167 6.97 -8.10 -19.22
CA ASP A 167 5.87 -8.96 -19.65
C ASP A 167 5.64 -10.13 -18.67
N GLN A 168 6.69 -10.61 -18.00
CA GLN A 168 6.62 -11.63 -16.95
C GLN A 168 6.00 -11.05 -15.68
N PHE A 169 6.51 -9.90 -15.25
CA PHE A 169 6.17 -9.29 -13.95
C PHE A 169 5.04 -8.25 -14.01
N GLY A 170 4.49 -7.98 -15.20
CA GLY A 170 3.45 -6.95 -15.37
C GLY A 170 3.92 -5.56 -14.92
N LEU A 171 5.18 -5.20 -15.22
CA LEU A 171 5.76 -3.92 -14.78
C LEU A 171 5.20 -2.76 -15.63
N TYR A 172 4.11 -2.15 -15.18
CA TYR A 172 3.46 -1.05 -15.90
C TYR A 172 4.08 0.32 -15.61
N ASP A 173 4.49 0.57 -14.36
CA ASP A 173 5.00 1.86 -13.89
C ASP A 173 6.46 1.79 -13.36
N LEU A 174 7.08 0.62 -13.44
CA LEU A 174 8.44 0.35 -12.94
C LEU A 174 9.32 -0.14 -14.08
N THR A 175 10.57 0.32 -14.17
CA THR A 175 11.51 -0.24 -15.15
C THR A 175 12.13 -1.52 -14.60
N SER A 176 12.54 -2.45 -15.47
CA SER A 176 13.27 -3.67 -15.06
C SER A 176 14.48 -3.37 -14.17
N LEU A 177 15.20 -2.29 -14.45
CA LEU A 177 16.35 -1.87 -13.62
C LEU A 177 15.93 -1.33 -12.26
N ASP A 178 14.80 -0.63 -12.17
CA ASP A 178 14.30 -0.11 -10.90
C ASP A 178 13.73 -1.23 -10.03
N ALA A 179 13.03 -2.21 -10.64
CA ALA A 179 12.60 -3.44 -9.97
C ALA A 179 13.79 -4.25 -9.44
N MET A 180 14.85 -4.40 -10.24
CA MET A 180 16.08 -5.06 -9.83
C MET A 180 16.74 -4.34 -8.64
N ARG A 181 16.79 -3.00 -8.66
CA ARG A 181 17.41 -2.19 -7.60
C ARG A 181 16.68 -2.34 -6.27
N THR A 182 15.35 -2.20 -6.26
CA THR A 182 14.56 -2.34 -5.03
C THR A 182 14.66 -3.77 -4.50
N THR A 183 14.54 -4.77 -5.38
CA THR A 183 14.73 -6.18 -5.02
C THR A 183 16.10 -6.46 -4.43
N ALA A 184 17.18 -5.92 -5.01
CA ALA A 184 18.54 -6.10 -4.51
C ALA A 184 18.70 -5.55 -3.08
N ALA A 185 18.05 -4.42 -2.73
CA ALA A 185 18.03 -3.91 -1.36
C ALA A 185 17.19 -4.80 -0.42
N HIS A 186 16.00 -5.23 -0.88
CA HIS A 186 15.11 -6.11 -0.12
C HIS A 186 15.82 -7.43 0.27
N GLU A 187 16.36 -8.13 -0.73
CA GLU A 187 17.03 -9.42 -0.53
C GLU A 187 18.35 -9.29 0.23
N PHE A 188 19.11 -8.22 -0.01
CA PHE A 188 20.30 -7.98 0.80
C PHE A 188 19.95 -7.81 2.28
N ASN A 189 18.85 -7.12 2.60
CA ASN A 189 18.42 -7.00 3.99
C ASN A 189 18.07 -8.34 4.62
N HIS A 190 17.44 -9.27 3.90
CA HIS A 190 17.21 -10.63 4.40
C HIS A 190 18.51 -11.36 4.73
N ALA A 191 19.56 -11.20 3.92
CA ALA A 191 20.88 -11.74 4.23
C ALA A 191 21.45 -11.13 5.52
N LEU A 192 21.21 -9.84 5.80
CA LEU A 192 21.60 -9.21 7.07
C LEU A 192 20.76 -9.69 8.25
N GLN A 193 19.45 -9.86 8.08
CA GLN A 193 18.53 -10.36 9.11
C GLN A 193 18.96 -11.74 9.62
N SER A 194 19.39 -12.64 8.72
CA SER A 194 19.91 -13.96 9.08
C SER A 194 21.15 -13.94 9.99
N ALA A 195 21.89 -12.82 10.02
CA ALA A 195 23.02 -12.61 10.94
C ALA A 195 22.59 -12.15 12.36
N TYR A 196 21.29 -11.90 12.56
CA TYR A 196 20.65 -11.70 13.86
C TYR A 196 19.86 -12.93 14.27
N ASP A 197 18.96 -13.37 13.40
CA ASP A 197 18.01 -14.44 13.66
C ASP A 197 17.45 -14.98 12.34
N ASP A 198 17.52 -16.29 12.13
CA ASP A 198 17.01 -17.01 10.97
C ASP A 198 15.76 -17.84 11.29
N GLU A 199 15.28 -17.92 12.54
CA GLU A 199 14.12 -18.78 12.87
C GLU A 199 13.05 -18.11 13.77
N ASP A 200 12.96 -16.78 13.82
CA ASP A 200 11.87 -16.12 14.57
C ASP A 200 10.51 -16.32 13.88
N SER A 201 9.46 -16.54 14.67
CA SER A 201 8.11 -16.79 14.18
C SER A 201 7.39 -15.54 13.66
N TYR A 202 7.92 -14.33 13.84
CA TYR A 202 7.29 -13.06 13.43
C TYR A 202 7.63 -12.70 11.98
N SER A 203 7.11 -13.51 11.04
CA SER A 203 7.46 -13.43 9.61
C SER A 203 7.20 -12.04 9.01
N TRP A 204 6.15 -11.35 9.47
CA TRP A 204 5.82 -10.02 8.99
C TRP A 204 6.96 -9.02 9.19
N LEU A 205 7.76 -9.17 10.26
CA LEU A 205 8.83 -8.23 10.58
C LEU A 205 10.01 -8.36 9.61
N TYR A 206 10.30 -9.56 9.12
CA TYR A 206 11.33 -9.80 8.10
C TYR A 206 10.98 -9.06 6.82
N GLU A 207 9.78 -9.31 6.28
CA GLU A 207 9.31 -8.69 5.04
C GLU A 207 9.12 -7.19 5.19
N ALA A 208 8.49 -6.72 6.27
CA ALA A 208 8.31 -5.28 6.51
C ALA A 208 9.64 -4.53 6.64
N THR A 209 10.66 -5.16 7.23
CA THR A 209 12.00 -4.55 7.36
C THR A 209 12.71 -4.50 6.02
N ALA A 210 12.67 -5.58 5.23
CA ALA A 210 13.27 -5.62 3.91
C ALA A 210 12.59 -4.64 2.93
N THR A 211 11.26 -4.59 2.94
CA THR A 211 10.48 -3.60 2.18
C THR A 211 10.80 -2.16 2.62
N TRP A 212 11.04 -1.95 3.92
CA TRP A 212 11.46 -0.65 4.43
C TRP A 212 12.85 -0.24 3.90
N MET A 213 13.76 -1.19 3.67
CA MET A 213 15.06 -0.92 3.06
C MET A 213 14.95 -0.51 1.60
N GLU A 214 13.98 -1.00 0.83
CA GLU A 214 13.76 -0.54 -0.55
C GLU A 214 13.64 0.99 -0.62
N ASP A 215 12.82 1.59 0.25
CA ASP A 215 12.58 3.04 0.29
C ASP A 215 13.71 3.81 1.01
N GLU A 216 14.50 3.17 1.87
CA GLU A 216 15.68 3.81 2.48
C GLU A 216 16.88 3.85 1.51
N VAL A 217 17.12 2.77 0.76
CA VAL A 217 18.22 2.67 -0.21
C VAL A 217 17.87 3.40 -1.51
N TYR A 218 16.61 3.28 -1.99
CA TYR A 218 16.14 3.86 -3.25
C TYR A 218 14.85 4.71 -3.09
N PRO A 219 14.88 5.77 -2.27
CA PRO A 219 13.70 6.65 -2.06
C PRO A 219 13.21 7.32 -3.36
N GLU A 220 14.06 7.43 -4.38
CA GLU A 220 13.71 8.00 -5.68
C GLU A 220 12.80 7.10 -6.54
N ILE A 221 12.77 5.79 -6.27
CA ILE A 221 11.94 4.82 -6.99
C ILE A 221 10.55 4.77 -6.35
N GLY A 222 10.48 4.63 -5.02
CA GLY A 222 9.23 4.66 -4.27
C GLY A 222 8.32 3.42 -4.45
N ASP A 223 8.89 2.29 -4.87
CA ASP A 223 8.18 1.04 -5.16
C ASP A 223 7.41 0.51 -3.95
N ALA A 224 8.04 0.50 -2.78
CA ALA A 224 7.46 0.09 -1.50
C ALA A 224 6.09 0.71 -1.17
N ARG A 225 5.75 1.87 -1.77
CA ARG A 225 4.46 2.55 -1.59
C ARG A 225 3.30 1.76 -2.17
N SER A 226 3.53 0.91 -3.16
CA SER A 226 2.51 0.04 -3.78
C SER A 226 1.89 -0.92 -2.75
N TYR A 227 2.70 -1.48 -1.84
CA TYR A 227 2.26 -2.37 -0.76
C TYR A 227 1.36 -1.71 0.29
N LEU A 228 1.27 -0.38 0.32
CA LEU A 228 0.39 0.32 1.26
C LEU A 228 -1.10 0.14 0.92
N ALA A 229 -1.45 -0.30 -0.29
CA ALA A 229 -2.83 -0.53 -0.73
C ALA A 229 -3.53 -1.51 0.21
N ASP A 230 -3.01 -2.74 0.29
CA ASP A 230 -3.60 -3.81 1.09
C ASP A 230 -3.50 -3.48 2.59
N TYR A 231 -2.44 -2.78 3.01
CA TYR A 231 -2.29 -2.34 4.38
C TYR A 231 -3.34 -1.28 4.79
N MET A 232 -3.65 -0.34 3.91
CA MET A 232 -4.55 0.76 4.23
C MET A 232 -6.02 0.44 3.93
N ASP A 233 -6.32 -0.55 3.08
CA ASP A 233 -7.69 -0.98 2.81
C ASP A 233 -8.31 -1.78 3.97
N ALA A 234 -7.47 -2.43 4.76
CA ALA A 234 -7.89 -3.26 5.89
C ALA A 234 -7.27 -2.83 7.25
N PRO A 235 -7.40 -1.56 7.67
CA PRO A 235 -6.72 -1.06 8.87
C PRO A 235 -7.29 -1.62 10.19
N ASP A 236 -8.45 -2.27 10.11
CA ASP A 236 -9.15 -3.04 11.13
C ASP A 236 -8.47 -4.40 11.43
N LEU A 237 -7.49 -4.80 10.61
CA LEU A 237 -6.64 -5.97 10.84
C LEU A 237 -5.42 -5.67 11.70
N CYS A 238 -5.04 -6.69 12.45
CA CYS A 238 -3.84 -6.73 13.25
C CYS A 238 -2.62 -6.43 12.37
N PRO A 239 -1.82 -5.39 12.68
CA PRO A 239 -0.64 -5.02 11.91
C PRO A 239 0.49 -6.07 11.98
N LEU A 240 0.38 -7.02 12.91
CA LEU A 240 1.33 -8.13 13.09
C LEU A 240 0.85 -9.42 12.41
N SER A 241 -0.32 -9.43 11.78
CA SER A 241 -0.85 -10.60 11.08
C SER A 241 -0.26 -10.71 9.68
N VAL A 242 -0.06 -11.95 9.23
CA VAL A 242 0.38 -12.29 7.88
C VAL A 242 -0.67 -12.02 6.78
N GLY A 243 -1.92 -11.70 7.14
CA GLY A 243 -2.97 -11.32 6.18
C GLY A 243 -4.35 -11.90 6.49
N ARG A 244 -5.34 -11.65 5.61
CA ARG A 244 -6.69 -12.25 5.64
C ARG A 244 -6.72 -13.67 5.06
N ASP A 245 -5.86 -13.95 4.09
CA ASP A 245 -5.71 -15.23 3.40
C ASP A 245 -4.28 -15.38 2.83
N ASP A 246 -4.05 -16.42 2.03
CA ASP A 246 -2.76 -16.77 1.44
C ASP A 246 -2.34 -15.89 0.26
N GLN A 247 -3.14 -14.88 -0.10
CA GLN A 247 -2.86 -13.93 -1.18
C GLN A 247 -2.64 -12.49 -0.67
N ASP A 248 -2.86 -12.26 0.63
CA ASP A 248 -2.75 -10.95 1.25
C ASP A 248 -1.28 -10.62 1.56
N VAL A 249 -0.71 -9.70 0.78
CA VAL A 249 0.68 -9.23 0.87
C VAL A 249 0.84 -8.06 1.86
N ARG A 250 -0.13 -7.86 2.76
CA ARG A 250 -0.11 -6.80 3.77
C ARG A 250 1.14 -6.80 4.65
N TRP A 251 1.80 -7.93 4.85
CA TRP A 251 3.05 -7.98 5.64
C TRP A 251 4.14 -7.08 5.03
N TYR A 252 4.20 -6.90 3.71
CA TYR A 252 5.14 -5.97 3.06
C TYR A 252 4.76 -4.54 3.44
N GLY A 253 3.47 -4.20 3.29
CA GLY A 253 2.91 -2.89 3.68
C GLY A 253 3.09 -2.54 5.17
N GLY A 254 3.39 -3.52 6.02
CA GLY A 254 3.79 -3.34 7.42
C GLY A 254 5.03 -2.45 7.61
N TRP A 255 5.84 -2.26 6.56
CA TRP A 255 7.00 -1.37 6.56
C TRP A 255 6.67 0.04 7.07
N ILE A 256 5.44 0.51 6.84
CA ILE A 256 5.00 1.85 7.27
C ILE A 256 4.98 2.00 8.79
N LEU A 257 4.77 0.92 9.55
CA LEU A 257 4.88 0.93 11.00
C LEU A 257 6.35 1.09 11.43
N LEU A 258 7.29 0.45 10.74
CA LEU A 258 8.72 0.59 11.00
C LEU A 258 9.22 1.99 10.64
N ARG A 259 8.77 2.54 9.51
CA ARG A 259 8.97 3.94 9.13
C ARG A 259 8.48 4.88 10.23
N TYR A 260 7.26 4.68 10.74
CA TYR A 260 6.73 5.50 11.84
C TYR A 260 7.59 5.39 13.10
N LEU A 261 7.95 4.16 13.48
CA LEU A 261 8.77 3.88 14.65
C LEU A 261 10.15 4.55 14.54
N ALA A 262 10.84 4.39 13.41
CA ALA A 262 12.14 5.01 13.18
C ALA A 262 12.04 6.54 13.27
N GLU A 263 11.12 7.16 12.54
CA GLU A 263 11.06 8.62 12.46
C GLU A 263 10.64 9.30 13.76
N GLN A 264 9.71 8.68 14.50
CA GLN A 264 9.19 9.28 15.74
C GLN A 264 9.95 8.84 16.98
N HIS A 265 10.73 7.76 16.91
CA HIS A 265 11.37 7.14 18.08
C HIS A 265 12.81 6.70 17.80
N GLY A 266 13.71 7.64 17.55
CA GLY A 266 15.16 7.40 17.65
C GLY A 266 15.90 7.12 16.34
N GLY A 267 15.23 7.26 15.21
CA GLY A 267 15.81 7.08 13.88
C GLY A 267 15.96 5.61 13.47
N PRO A 268 16.63 5.36 12.34
CA PRO A 268 16.90 4.01 11.85
C PRO A 268 17.58 3.07 12.85
N ASP A 269 18.40 3.63 13.75
CA ASP A 269 19.04 2.90 14.85
C ASP A 269 18.04 2.12 15.73
N THR A 270 16.80 2.59 15.84
CA THR A 270 15.77 1.91 16.63
C THR A 270 15.33 0.60 15.99
N ILE A 271 15.25 0.53 14.66
CA ILE A 271 14.90 -0.70 13.95
C ILE A 271 16.05 -1.70 14.06
N ARG A 272 17.30 -1.25 13.86
CA ARG A 272 18.46 -2.11 14.09
C ARG A 272 18.51 -2.65 15.53
N ARG A 273 18.23 -1.80 16.53
CA ARG A 273 18.14 -2.23 17.94
C ARG A 273 17.01 -3.22 18.21
N LEU A 274 15.90 -3.14 17.47
CA LEU A 274 14.85 -4.14 17.53
C LEU A 274 15.43 -5.50 17.12
N TRP A 275 16.11 -5.58 15.98
CA TRP A 275 16.77 -6.81 15.52
C TRP A 275 17.86 -7.32 16.47
N GLU A 276 18.66 -6.44 17.08
CA GLU A 276 19.61 -6.84 18.15
C GLU A 276 18.91 -7.48 19.35
N LYS A 277 17.65 -7.12 19.64
CA LYS A 277 16.85 -7.73 20.71
C LYS A 277 16.14 -9.00 20.24
N MET A 278 15.72 -9.05 18.98
CA MET A 278 15.17 -10.27 18.36
C MET A 278 16.16 -11.42 18.48
N ALA A 279 17.44 -11.16 18.21
CA ALA A 279 18.52 -12.13 18.40
C ALA A 279 18.66 -12.72 19.83
N ALA A 280 18.09 -12.06 20.85
CA ALA A 280 18.14 -12.49 22.25
C ALA A 280 16.77 -12.93 22.82
N THR A 281 15.67 -12.51 22.20
CA THR A 281 14.28 -12.73 22.65
C THR A 281 13.34 -12.65 21.46
N GLU A 282 12.23 -13.39 21.45
CA GLU A 282 11.33 -13.39 20.28
C GLU A 282 10.31 -12.25 20.24
N GLY A 283 9.91 -11.90 19.02
CA GLY A 283 8.66 -11.24 18.68
C GLY A 283 8.30 -10.04 19.56
N LEU A 284 7.08 -10.04 20.12
CA LEU A 284 6.56 -8.91 20.92
C LEU A 284 7.46 -8.53 22.10
N THR A 285 8.21 -9.46 22.68
CA THR A 285 9.10 -9.15 23.81
C THR A 285 10.24 -8.23 23.39
N ALA A 286 10.85 -8.49 22.23
CA ALA A 286 11.89 -7.63 21.66
C ALA A 286 11.33 -6.25 21.28
N LEU A 287 10.13 -6.21 20.69
CA LEU A 287 9.44 -4.96 20.35
C LEU A 287 9.16 -4.12 21.60
N GLU A 288 8.53 -4.68 22.63
CA GLU A 288 8.23 -3.97 23.88
C GLU A 288 9.50 -3.46 24.59
N ALA A 289 10.57 -4.25 24.59
CA ALA A 289 11.86 -3.83 25.13
C ALA A 289 12.46 -2.66 24.35
N THR A 290 12.36 -2.67 23.02
CA THR A 290 12.78 -1.55 22.15
C THR A 290 11.97 -0.29 22.43
N LEU A 291 10.64 -0.40 22.52
CA LEU A 291 9.75 0.72 22.82
C LEU A 291 10.01 1.31 24.22
N THR A 292 10.35 0.45 25.19
CA THR A 292 10.74 0.88 26.54
C THR A 292 12.00 1.75 26.52
N GLU A 293 13.01 1.42 25.70
CA GLU A 293 14.21 2.25 25.52
C GLU A 293 13.86 3.63 24.94
N GLN A 294 12.89 3.65 24.03
CA GLN A 294 12.35 4.87 23.42
C GLN A 294 11.31 5.61 24.28
N LYS A 295 11.06 5.13 25.51
CA LYS A 295 10.11 5.70 26.48
C LYS A 295 8.68 5.81 25.94
N THR A 296 8.29 4.88 25.09
CA THR A 296 6.92 4.72 24.60
C THR A 296 6.39 3.32 24.98
N THR A 297 5.15 3.04 24.64
CA THR A 297 4.53 1.71 24.80
C THR A 297 3.93 1.28 23.48
N LEU A 298 3.67 -0.02 23.30
CA LEU A 298 3.01 -0.51 22.08
C LEU A 298 1.63 0.14 21.89
N ALA A 299 0.86 0.29 22.97
CA ALA A 299 -0.43 0.97 22.93
C ALA A 299 -0.31 2.45 22.49
N GLU A 300 0.69 3.18 22.98
CA GLU A 300 0.91 4.58 22.59
C GLU A 300 1.43 4.70 21.15
N LEU A 301 2.39 3.86 20.76
CA LEU A 301 2.92 3.78 19.39
C LEU A 301 1.78 3.55 18.40
N LEU A 302 1.01 2.47 18.57
CA LEU A 302 -0.07 2.11 17.66
C LEU A 302 -1.16 3.17 17.62
N THR A 303 -1.51 3.77 18.77
CA THR A 303 -2.51 4.84 18.78
C THR A 303 -2.06 6.07 18.00
N ASN A 304 -0.79 6.48 18.15
CA ASN A 304 -0.27 7.64 17.44
C ASN A 304 -0.02 7.33 15.96
N PHE A 305 0.45 6.12 15.65
CA PHE A 305 0.58 5.57 14.30
C PHE A 305 -0.75 5.58 13.54
N SER A 306 -1.85 5.11 14.15
CA SER A 306 -3.17 5.18 13.51
C SER A 306 -3.59 6.61 13.19
N VAL A 307 -3.28 7.57 14.07
CA VAL A 307 -3.52 8.99 13.78
C VAL A 307 -2.58 9.51 12.68
N ALA A 308 -1.33 9.07 12.63
CA ALA A 308 -0.39 9.40 11.54
C ALA A 308 -0.91 8.89 10.18
N ASN A 309 -1.42 7.66 10.12
CA ASN A 309 -2.03 7.08 8.92
C ASN A 309 -3.23 7.91 8.44
N LEU A 310 -4.09 8.38 9.35
CA LEU A 310 -5.22 9.23 8.98
C LEU A 310 -4.77 10.60 8.44
N THR A 311 -3.79 11.21 9.12
CA THR A 311 -3.37 12.60 8.85
C THR A 311 -2.51 12.71 7.60
N LYS A 312 -1.63 11.73 7.36
CA LYS A 312 -0.76 11.66 6.17
C LYS A 312 0.06 12.91 5.95
N SER A 313 0.64 13.40 7.03
CA SER A 313 1.41 14.62 6.98
C SER A 313 2.89 14.34 6.92
N ASP A 314 3.59 15.08 6.08
CA ASP A 314 5.02 15.32 6.16
C ASP A 314 5.39 15.94 7.52
N CYS A 315 6.52 15.54 8.06
CA CYS A 315 7.04 16.13 9.27
C CYS A 315 7.66 17.52 8.96
N PRO A 316 7.56 18.49 9.88
CA PRO A 316 7.23 18.29 11.29
C PRO A 316 5.79 18.56 11.68
N ALA A 317 4.90 19.03 10.80
CA ALA A 317 3.87 19.91 11.33
C ALA A 317 2.55 19.30 11.83
N ASN A 318 2.40 17.97 11.84
CA ASN A 318 1.51 17.30 12.79
C ASN A 318 2.27 16.40 13.77
N ALA A 319 3.59 16.57 13.95
CA ALA A 319 4.38 15.73 14.85
C ALA A 319 3.70 15.60 16.24
N PRO A 320 3.59 14.37 16.78
CA PRO A 320 4.20 13.12 16.30
C PRO A 320 3.35 12.33 15.27
N TYR A 321 2.27 12.89 14.72
CA TYR A 321 1.35 12.25 13.78
C TYR A 321 1.77 12.50 12.33
N CYS A 322 3.03 12.29 11.98
CA CYS A 322 3.55 12.59 10.65
C CYS A 322 4.59 11.56 10.22
N TYR A 323 4.91 11.59 8.93
CA TYR A 323 5.99 10.85 8.27
C TYR A 323 6.94 11.83 7.57
N ARG A 324 8.14 11.46 7.15
CA ARG A 324 8.97 12.32 6.27
C ARG A 324 8.25 12.65 4.97
N ASP A 325 7.65 11.63 4.34
CA ASP A 325 7.01 11.66 3.02
C ASP A 325 5.50 11.34 3.12
N GLY A 326 4.85 11.74 4.22
CA GLY A 326 3.47 11.36 4.54
C GLY A 326 2.45 11.79 3.49
N GLY A 327 2.73 12.87 2.78
CA GLY A 327 1.98 13.34 1.63
C GLY A 327 1.72 12.25 0.58
N ASP A 328 2.72 11.40 0.37
CA ASP A 328 2.78 10.44 -0.74
C ASP A 328 2.17 9.08 -0.39
N TYR A 329 1.80 8.82 0.87
CA TYR A 329 1.34 7.49 1.30
C TYR A 329 -0.16 7.23 1.00
N LEU A 330 -0.76 6.16 1.52
CA LEU A 330 -2.21 5.94 1.45
C LEU A 330 -2.94 6.37 2.72
N ARG A 331 -4.25 6.73 2.60
CA ARG A 331 -5.11 6.93 3.79
C ARG A 331 -5.78 5.60 4.11
N PRO A 332 -6.00 5.30 5.39
CA PRO A 332 -6.72 4.12 5.79
C PRO A 332 -8.19 4.20 5.35
N TYR A 333 -8.76 3.03 5.09
CA TYR A 333 -10.19 2.81 4.88
C TYR A 333 -11.01 3.42 6.02
N VAL A 334 -12.16 4.02 5.66
CA VAL A 334 -13.08 4.67 6.61
C VAL A 334 -14.27 3.75 6.83
N GLU A 335 -14.25 3.01 7.93
CA GLU A 335 -15.27 2.04 8.37
C GLU A 335 -16.69 2.60 8.39
N GLY A 336 -16.85 3.92 8.59
CA GLY A 336 -18.17 4.53 8.40
C GLY A 336 -18.17 6.04 8.37
N SER A 337 -19.12 6.62 7.63
CA SER A 337 -19.39 8.06 7.64
C SER A 337 -20.78 8.34 8.22
N LEU A 338 -20.80 8.70 9.50
CA LEU A 338 -22.03 8.91 10.27
C LEU A 338 -22.50 10.37 10.19
N HIS A 339 -23.75 10.55 9.78
CA HIS A 339 -24.45 11.82 9.81
C HIS A 339 -25.62 11.75 10.79
N LEU A 340 -25.75 12.75 11.65
CA LEU A 340 -26.88 12.85 12.58
C LEU A 340 -27.63 14.16 12.36
N ASP A 341 -28.92 14.01 12.01
CA ASP A 341 -29.88 15.11 11.90
C ASP A 341 -30.30 15.63 13.28
N GLN A 342 -30.72 16.90 13.34
CA GLN A 342 -31.07 17.54 14.61
C GLN A 342 -32.23 16.83 15.34
N GLY A 343 -32.00 16.51 16.62
CA GLY A 343 -33.02 15.92 17.49
C GLY A 343 -33.07 14.38 17.50
N GLU A 344 -32.20 13.73 16.73
CA GLU A 344 -32.14 12.27 16.65
C GLU A 344 -31.08 11.65 17.57
N THR A 345 -31.15 10.33 17.70
CA THR A 345 -30.10 9.49 18.30
C THR A 345 -29.92 8.29 17.40
N THR A 346 -28.68 8.04 16.97
CA THR A 346 -28.34 6.86 16.16
C THR A 346 -27.28 6.02 16.85
N THR A 347 -27.24 4.73 16.54
CA THR A 347 -26.19 3.82 17.00
C THR A 347 -25.54 3.18 15.80
N PHE A 348 -24.22 3.30 15.74
CA PHE A 348 -23.37 2.63 14.78
C PHE A 348 -22.74 1.40 15.41
N THR A 349 -22.69 0.33 14.63
CA THR A 349 -21.97 -0.90 14.93
C THR A 349 -21.19 -1.24 13.65
N PRO A 350 -19.86 -1.38 13.73
CA PRO A 350 -19.05 -1.84 12.59
C PRO A 350 -19.45 -3.26 12.19
N LYS A 351 -19.12 -3.65 10.96
CA LYS A 351 -19.57 -4.93 10.38
C LYS A 351 -18.94 -6.14 11.09
N ASP A 352 -17.66 -6.03 11.40
CA ASP A 352 -16.77 -7.07 11.92
C ASP A 352 -16.07 -6.64 13.22
N GLY A 353 -15.93 -5.33 13.46
CA GLY A 353 -15.26 -4.78 14.63
C GLY A 353 -13.81 -4.46 14.30
N VAL A 354 -12.95 -4.45 15.31
CA VAL A 354 -11.52 -4.13 15.10
C VAL A 354 -10.65 -5.18 15.79
N GLN A 355 -9.63 -5.68 15.09
CA GLN A 355 -8.70 -6.65 15.65
C GLN A 355 -7.81 -6.04 16.74
N GLN A 356 -7.15 -6.90 17.49
CA GLN A 356 -6.05 -6.47 18.38
C GLN A 356 -5.00 -5.69 17.58
N PHE A 357 -4.44 -4.66 18.19
CA PHE A 357 -3.48 -3.70 17.65
C PHE A 357 -3.93 -2.89 16.41
N ALA A 358 -5.15 -3.08 15.95
CA ALA A 358 -5.69 -2.47 14.74
C ALA A 358 -6.53 -1.22 15.03
N ALA A 359 -7.00 -0.55 13.98
CA ALA A 359 -7.76 0.69 14.09
C ALA A 359 -8.89 0.86 13.08
N ASP A 360 -10.05 1.32 13.56
CA ASP A 360 -11.15 1.81 12.72
C ASP A 360 -11.16 3.33 12.64
N TYR A 361 -11.58 3.83 11.48
CA TYR A 361 -11.74 5.25 11.21
C TYR A 361 -13.20 5.58 10.90
N ILE A 362 -13.82 6.40 11.73
CA ILE A 362 -15.24 6.77 11.60
C ILE A 362 -15.35 8.27 11.39
N ARG A 363 -15.87 8.70 10.23
CA ARG A 363 -16.15 10.11 9.96
C ARG A 363 -17.46 10.52 10.63
N LEU A 364 -17.44 11.67 11.30
CA LEU A 364 -18.58 12.24 12.03
C LEU A 364 -19.04 13.54 11.38
N LYS A 365 -20.34 13.68 11.12
CA LYS A 365 -20.97 14.87 10.52
C LYS A 365 -22.23 15.26 11.29
N SER A 366 -22.37 16.54 11.60
CA SER A 366 -23.62 17.13 12.10
C SER A 366 -23.58 18.66 12.00
N ASP A 367 -24.75 19.29 11.92
CA ASP A 367 -24.92 20.75 11.89
C ASP A 367 -24.75 21.42 13.26
N GLY A 368 -24.48 20.63 14.31
CA GLY A 368 -24.23 21.15 15.64
C GLY A 368 -23.62 20.11 16.59
N PRO A 369 -23.54 20.41 17.90
CA PRO A 369 -22.87 19.54 18.86
C PRO A 369 -23.48 18.14 18.95
N LEU A 370 -22.59 17.14 18.88
CA LEU A 370 -22.87 15.72 19.08
C LEU A 370 -22.41 15.27 20.46
N ARG A 371 -23.26 14.51 21.15
CA ARG A 371 -22.87 13.65 22.26
C ARG A 371 -22.55 12.26 21.73
N LEU A 372 -21.35 11.79 22.03
CA LEU A 372 -20.85 10.49 21.66
C LEU A 372 -20.76 9.60 22.90
N ARG A 373 -21.20 8.35 22.77
CA ARG A 373 -21.00 7.31 23.78
C ARG A 373 -20.44 6.07 23.09
N PHE A 374 -19.26 5.67 23.51
CA PHE A 374 -18.61 4.45 23.07
C PHE A 374 -18.91 3.31 24.02
N GLN A 375 -19.13 2.10 23.49
CA GLN A 375 -19.24 0.88 24.27
C GLN A 375 -18.53 -0.25 23.52
N GLY A 376 -17.31 -0.55 23.95
CA GLY A 376 -16.53 -1.70 23.47
C GLY A 376 -16.80 -2.97 24.27
N SER A 377 -16.46 -4.12 23.69
CA SER A 377 -16.46 -5.39 24.40
C SER A 377 -15.45 -5.39 25.55
N ALA A 378 -15.75 -6.14 26.61
CA ALA A 378 -14.98 -6.12 27.87
C ALA A 378 -13.58 -6.74 27.75
N ALA A 379 -13.33 -7.53 26.71
CA ALA A 379 -12.06 -8.18 26.47
C ALA A 379 -11.12 -7.33 25.58
N GLY A 380 -11.61 -6.24 25.00
CA GLY A 380 -10.78 -5.29 24.23
C GLY A 380 -10.18 -4.21 25.11
N GLU A 381 -9.10 -3.58 24.65
CA GLU A 381 -8.46 -2.44 25.29
C GLU A 381 -8.55 -1.21 24.38
N TRP A 382 -9.34 -0.22 24.76
CA TRP A 382 -9.81 0.80 23.81
C TRP A 382 -9.07 2.14 23.97
N GLN A 383 -8.35 2.56 22.94
CA GLN A 383 -7.78 3.91 22.80
C GLN A 383 -8.58 4.70 21.76
N LEU A 384 -9.23 5.77 22.19
CA LEU A 384 -10.05 6.61 21.30
C LEU A 384 -9.38 7.96 21.05
N ARG A 385 -9.37 8.41 19.80
CA ARG A 385 -8.91 9.75 19.41
C ARG A 385 -9.95 10.41 18.52
N LEU A 386 -10.43 11.60 18.92
CA LEU A 386 -11.16 12.48 18.01
C LEU A 386 -10.13 13.31 17.24
N VAL A 387 -10.15 13.23 15.93
CA VAL A 387 -9.21 13.90 15.03
C VAL A 387 -9.99 14.87 14.15
N GLY A 388 -9.93 16.16 14.51
CA GLY A 388 -10.53 17.23 13.73
C GLY A 388 -9.53 17.80 12.73
N LEU A 389 -9.84 17.71 11.45
CA LEU A 389 -9.05 18.25 10.35
C LEU A 389 -9.62 19.60 9.89
N THR A 390 -8.74 20.58 9.69
CA THR A 390 -9.10 21.89 9.12
C THR A 390 -7.98 22.34 8.21
N GLY A 391 -8.25 22.33 6.90
CA GLY A 391 -7.25 22.29 5.86
C GLY A 391 -6.28 21.16 6.12
N GLN A 392 -5.07 21.55 6.48
CA GLN A 392 -3.91 20.68 6.55
C GLN A 392 -3.53 20.31 7.98
N LYS A 393 -4.23 20.84 8.97
CA LYS A 393 -3.91 20.67 10.39
C LYS A 393 -4.81 19.62 11.02
N ALA A 394 -4.23 18.81 11.89
CA ALA A 394 -4.95 17.90 12.75
C ALA A 394 -5.01 18.42 14.18
N LYS A 395 -6.21 18.42 14.76
CA LYS A 395 -6.40 18.57 16.21
C LYS A 395 -6.83 17.22 16.78
N VAL A 396 -5.95 16.65 17.58
CA VAL A 396 -6.13 15.32 18.20
C VAL A 396 -6.60 15.50 19.64
N ILE A 397 -7.73 14.90 19.98
CA ILE A 397 -8.36 14.98 21.29
C ILE A 397 -8.49 13.55 21.84
N PRO A 398 -7.80 13.20 22.94
CA PRO A 398 -7.96 11.90 23.57
C PRO A 398 -9.36 11.77 24.19
N TRP A 399 -9.96 10.61 24.03
CA TRP A 399 -11.27 10.30 24.60
C TRP A 399 -11.21 9.00 25.41
N ALA A 400 -11.60 9.08 26.68
CA ALA A 400 -11.73 7.90 27.54
C ALA A 400 -13.08 7.19 27.27
N ALA A 401 -13.02 5.92 26.87
CA ALA A 401 -14.19 5.09 26.54
C ALA A 401 -15.27 5.05 27.64
N THR A 402 -14.90 5.23 28.92
CA THR A 402 -15.81 5.16 30.07
C THR A 402 -16.70 6.39 30.26
N SER A 403 -16.47 7.47 29.50
CA SER A 403 -17.18 8.74 29.69
C SER A 403 -17.78 9.20 28.37
N PRO A 404 -19.09 9.53 28.30
CA PRO A 404 -19.62 10.22 27.15
C PRO A 404 -18.82 11.51 26.87
N THR A 405 -18.64 11.84 25.60
CA THR A 405 -17.96 13.09 25.20
C THR A 405 -18.86 13.92 24.31
N THR A 406 -18.65 15.24 24.28
CA THR A 406 -19.33 16.14 23.34
C THR A 406 -18.31 16.73 22.39
N VAL A 407 -18.65 16.72 21.10
CA VAL A 407 -17.83 17.32 20.05
C VAL A 407 -18.74 18.08 19.10
N ASP A 408 -18.24 19.15 18.51
CA ASP A 408 -18.94 19.88 17.46
C ASP A 408 -18.26 19.58 16.11
N PRO A 409 -18.82 18.70 15.26
CA PRO A 409 -18.25 18.41 13.96
C PRO A 409 -18.14 19.65 13.08
N SER A 410 -19.04 20.62 13.22
CA SER A 410 -19.04 21.85 12.42
C SER A 410 -17.85 22.78 12.72
N ALA A 411 -17.12 22.54 13.81
CA ALA A 411 -15.89 23.26 14.14
C ALA A 411 -14.68 22.81 13.31
N TYR A 412 -14.83 21.76 12.48
CA TYR A 412 -13.78 21.18 11.65
C TYR A 412 -14.31 20.97 10.23
N GLU A 413 -13.44 20.93 9.22
CA GLU A 413 -13.83 20.54 7.85
C GLU A 413 -14.18 19.05 7.79
N LYS A 414 -13.39 18.25 8.50
CA LYS A 414 -13.62 16.81 8.67
C LYS A 414 -13.34 16.45 10.12
N LEU A 415 -14.20 15.67 10.73
CA LEU A 415 -13.98 15.12 12.07
C LEU A 415 -14.03 13.60 11.97
N TYR A 416 -13.03 12.96 12.55
CA TYR A 416 -12.94 11.51 12.65
C TYR A 416 -12.89 11.08 14.12
N LEU A 417 -13.46 9.93 14.39
CA LEU A 417 -13.11 9.10 15.54
C LEU A 417 -12.18 8.00 15.04
N VAL A 418 -11.00 7.90 15.64
CA VAL A 418 -10.09 6.76 15.48
C VAL A 418 -10.29 5.86 16.71
N VAL A 419 -10.69 4.62 16.47
CA VAL A 419 -10.89 3.59 17.50
C VAL A 419 -9.76 2.59 17.37
N VAL A 420 -8.87 2.54 18.34
CA VAL A 420 -7.73 1.60 18.35
C VAL A 420 -7.95 0.58 19.46
N ASN A 421 -7.84 -0.70 19.13
CA ASN A 421 -7.88 -1.78 20.11
C ASN A 421 -6.47 -2.23 20.45
N THR A 422 -5.92 -1.80 21.59
CA THR A 422 -4.55 -2.11 22.00
C THR A 422 -4.44 -3.38 22.84
N ALA A 423 -5.45 -4.26 22.80
CA ALA A 423 -5.40 -5.50 23.54
C ALA A 423 -4.22 -6.36 23.06
N PRO A 424 -3.44 -6.97 23.98
CA PRO A 424 -2.28 -7.77 23.62
C PRO A 424 -2.69 -9.06 22.89
N VAL A 425 -1.83 -9.57 22.02
CA VAL A 425 -1.93 -10.92 21.42
C VAL A 425 -0.86 -11.82 22.03
N GLU A 426 -1.11 -13.14 22.04
CA GLU A 426 -0.11 -14.12 22.49
C GLU A 426 0.84 -14.52 21.33
N ALA A 427 0.34 -14.56 20.10
CA ALA A 427 1.08 -14.87 18.87
C ALA A 427 0.50 -14.10 17.66
N GLU A 428 1.24 -14.02 16.55
CA GLU A 428 0.83 -13.28 15.34
C GLU A 428 -0.44 -13.85 14.69
N GLU A 429 -0.62 -15.16 14.74
CA GLU A 429 -1.75 -15.89 14.19
C GLU A 429 -3.03 -15.79 15.04
N ASP A 430 -2.94 -15.23 16.25
CA ASP A 430 -3.99 -15.26 17.27
C ASP A 430 -4.85 -13.98 17.32
N CYS A 431 -4.65 -13.04 16.38
CA CYS A 431 -5.40 -11.79 16.37
C CYS A 431 -6.91 -12.04 16.14
N ARG A 432 -7.74 -11.41 16.97
CA ARG A 432 -9.20 -11.56 16.95
C ARG A 432 -9.90 -10.22 16.89
N TYR A 433 -11.06 -10.21 16.25
CA TYR A 433 -11.95 -9.05 16.22
C TYR A 433 -12.66 -8.83 17.55
N TYR A 434 -12.75 -7.56 17.93
CA TYR A 434 -13.48 -7.09 19.10
C TYR A 434 -14.56 -6.11 18.67
N ASN A 435 -15.79 -6.42 19.08
CA ASN A 435 -16.95 -5.59 18.77
C ASN A 435 -16.98 -4.33 19.64
N TYR A 436 -17.48 -3.23 19.07
CA TYR A 436 -17.90 -2.05 19.80
C TYR A 436 -19.16 -1.45 19.18
N THR A 437 -19.74 -0.46 19.88
CA THR A 437 -20.82 0.36 19.35
C THR A 437 -20.55 1.83 19.67
N LEU A 438 -20.99 2.71 18.78
CA LEU A 438 -20.92 4.15 18.94
C LEU A 438 -22.33 4.75 18.88
N THR A 439 -22.82 5.32 19.97
CA THR A 439 -24.09 6.06 20.00
C THR A 439 -23.81 7.55 19.79
N LEU A 440 -24.51 8.18 18.85
CA LEU A 440 -24.49 9.62 18.59
C LEU A 440 -25.85 10.20 18.96
N ALA A 441 -25.88 11.29 19.72
CA ALA A 441 -27.11 12.01 20.06
C ALA A 441 -26.92 13.53 19.92
N ALA A 442 -27.96 14.25 19.50
CA ALA A 442 -27.89 15.71 19.39
C ALA A 442 -27.76 16.42 20.77
N GLY A 443 -27.05 17.54 20.80
CA GLY A 443 -27.00 18.53 21.90
C GLY A 443 -25.85 18.34 22.90
N ALA A 444 -25.54 19.39 23.69
CA ALA A 444 -24.55 19.35 24.77
C ALA A 444 -25.18 18.91 26.10
N GLU A 445 -24.46 18.18 26.98
CA GLU A 445 -24.93 18.01 28.36
C GLU A 445 -24.90 19.36 29.09
N THR A 446 -25.98 19.69 29.79
CA THR A 446 -25.98 20.82 30.71
C THR A 446 -25.21 20.44 31.98
N GLY A 447 -23.92 20.77 32.01
CA GLY A 447 -23.13 20.81 33.25
C GLY A 447 -21.97 19.81 33.37
N LEU A 448 -20.93 19.95 32.52
CA LEU A 448 -19.50 19.67 32.83
C LEU A 448 -18.59 20.14 31.66
N PRO A 449 -17.28 20.25 31.89
CA PRO A 449 -16.55 21.51 32.02
C PRO A 449 -16.43 22.32 30.72
N SER A 450 -16.27 23.64 30.86
CA SER A 450 -15.73 24.51 29.82
C SER A 450 -14.51 23.85 29.18
N THR A 451 -14.51 23.85 27.84
CA THR A 451 -13.35 23.77 26.94
C THR A 451 -12.04 23.37 27.62
N PRO A 452 -11.42 22.22 27.30
CA PRO A 452 -10.04 21.98 27.70
C PRO A 452 -9.22 23.24 27.37
N SER A 453 -8.55 23.81 28.38
CA SER A 453 -7.69 24.96 28.16
C SER A 453 -6.66 24.56 27.13
N LEU A 454 -6.78 25.13 25.93
CA LEU A 454 -5.83 24.95 24.83
C LEU A 454 -4.42 25.23 25.37
N PRO A 455 -3.50 24.24 25.39
CA PRO A 455 -2.09 24.54 25.46
C PRO A 455 -1.72 25.41 24.25
N LYS A 456 -0.74 26.30 24.40
CA LYS A 456 -0.30 27.18 23.33
C LYS A 456 0.20 26.37 22.13
N ASP A 457 -0.55 26.49 21.03
CA ASP A 457 -0.20 26.43 19.61
C ASP A 457 1.24 25.98 19.27
N PRO A 458 1.46 24.76 18.74
CA PRO A 458 2.74 24.34 18.16
C PRO A 458 2.97 24.80 16.71
N GLY A 459 2.08 25.60 16.10
CA GLY A 459 2.31 26.14 14.74
C GLY A 459 1.89 25.21 13.58
N PRO A 460 1.97 25.68 12.32
CA PRO A 460 1.22 25.15 11.16
C PRO A 460 1.95 24.12 10.25
N TYR A 461 1.18 23.22 9.58
CA TYR A 461 1.61 22.18 8.60
C TYR A 461 0.99 22.26 7.19
N ILE A 462 1.63 21.60 6.19
CA ILE A 462 1.45 21.63 4.71
C ILE A 462 1.57 20.25 4.00
N PRO A 463 0.57 19.68 3.26
CA PRO A 463 0.56 18.41 2.52
C PRO A 463 0.27 18.49 0.98
N PRO A 464 0.62 17.45 0.21
CA PRO A 464 0.09 17.07 -1.13
C PRO A 464 -0.81 15.79 -1.13
N ALA A 465 -1.25 15.32 -2.32
CA ALA A 465 -2.40 14.43 -2.60
C ALA A 465 -2.02 13.01 -3.13
N TYR A 466 -2.91 12.00 -2.95
CA TYR A 466 -2.69 10.58 -3.33
C TYR A 466 -3.97 9.79 -3.75
N GLN A 467 -3.77 8.69 -4.51
CA GLN A 467 -4.68 7.75 -5.24
C GLN A 467 -5.24 6.54 -4.42
N GLY A 468 -6.05 5.65 -5.01
CA GLY A 468 -6.44 4.36 -4.39
C GLY A 468 -7.38 3.48 -5.25
N VAL A 469 -7.15 2.15 -5.20
CA VAL A 469 -7.61 1.04 -6.08
C VAL A 469 -8.67 0.12 -5.38
N SER A 470 -9.20 -0.87 -6.12
CA SER A 470 -9.94 -2.14 -5.77
C SER A 470 -11.50 -2.11 -5.70
N ASN A 471 -12.29 -3.15 -6.01
CA ASN A 471 -12.30 -4.27 -6.97
C ASN A 471 -13.65 -5.02 -6.75
N GLU A 472 -14.66 -4.83 -7.61
CA GLU A 472 -15.82 -5.73 -7.74
C GLU A 472 -16.29 -5.78 -9.20
N ILE A 473 -16.58 -6.98 -9.71
CA ILE A 473 -16.98 -7.22 -11.11
C ILE A 473 -18.37 -6.64 -11.34
N VAL A 474 -18.40 -5.43 -11.91
CA VAL A 474 -19.60 -4.80 -12.46
C VAL A 474 -19.71 -5.20 -13.94
N GLU A 475 -20.92 -5.33 -14.49
CA GLU A 475 -21.11 -5.55 -15.93
C GLU A 475 -20.46 -4.40 -16.74
N LEU A 476 -19.63 -4.76 -17.73
CA LEU A 476 -18.86 -3.84 -18.59
C LEU A 476 -19.66 -2.57 -18.95
N PRO A 477 -19.08 -1.36 -18.77
CA PRO A 477 -19.67 -0.13 -19.25
C PRO A 477 -19.46 -0.07 -20.77
N PRO A 478 -20.35 0.62 -21.49
CA PRO A 478 -20.43 0.44 -22.92
C PRO A 478 -19.43 1.35 -23.64
N ALA A 479 -18.71 0.77 -24.60
CA ALA A 479 -18.05 1.54 -25.64
C ALA A 479 -19.12 2.37 -26.38
N LEU A 480 -19.18 3.68 -26.08
CA LEU A 480 -20.18 4.61 -26.59
C LEU A 480 -20.22 4.60 -28.13
N SER A 481 -21.11 3.79 -28.70
CA SER A 481 -21.19 3.58 -30.14
C SER A 481 -22.19 4.56 -30.76
N GLY A 482 -21.70 5.54 -31.53
CA GLY A 482 -22.57 6.49 -32.25
C GLY A 482 -22.18 7.95 -32.09
N GLY A 483 -23.20 8.82 -32.09
CA GLY A 483 -23.08 10.28 -32.01
C GLY A 483 -22.66 10.93 -33.34
N GLN A 484 -22.70 12.26 -33.39
CA GLN A 484 -22.27 13.07 -34.53
C GLN A 484 -21.07 13.94 -34.15
N PRO A 485 -19.91 13.81 -34.83
CA PRO A 485 -18.80 14.75 -34.67
C PRO A 485 -19.25 16.17 -34.97
N ILE A 486 -18.87 17.10 -34.10
CA ILE A 486 -19.19 18.53 -34.22
C ILE A 486 -17.94 19.36 -34.00
N ALA A 487 -17.95 20.60 -34.48
CA ALA A 487 -16.90 21.54 -34.12
C ALA A 487 -17.03 21.95 -32.63
N PRO A 488 -15.94 22.18 -31.88
CA PRO A 488 -16.02 22.55 -30.45
C PRO A 488 -16.90 23.78 -30.19
N GLU A 489 -16.95 24.75 -31.12
CA GLU A 489 -17.81 25.93 -31.05
C GLU A 489 -19.31 25.66 -31.25
N GLU A 490 -19.66 24.49 -31.77
CA GLU A 490 -21.05 24.04 -31.96
C GLU A 490 -21.58 23.26 -30.74
N ALA A 491 -20.72 23.01 -29.74
CA ALA A 491 -21.08 22.31 -28.53
C ALA A 491 -22.16 23.06 -27.73
N ALA A 492 -23.14 22.33 -27.21
CA ALA A 492 -24.26 22.91 -26.48
C ALA A 492 -23.85 23.61 -25.18
N PHE A 493 -22.69 23.25 -24.64
CA PHE A 493 -22.01 23.91 -23.53
C PHE A 493 -20.49 23.77 -23.74
N PRO A 494 -19.66 24.65 -23.14
CA PRO A 494 -18.20 24.57 -23.26
C PRO A 494 -17.69 23.19 -22.81
N PRO A 495 -17.04 22.41 -23.69
CA PRO A 495 -16.52 21.10 -23.30
C PRO A 495 -15.44 21.25 -22.24
N LEU A 496 -15.57 20.53 -21.13
CA LEU A 496 -14.54 20.50 -20.09
C LEU A 496 -13.47 19.47 -20.45
N HIS A 497 -12.20 19.88 -20.48
CA HIS A 497 -11.09 19.00 -20.79
C HIS A 497 -10.29 18.67 -19.52
N PRO A 498 -9.70 17.47 -19.42
CA PRO A 498 -8.85 17.13 -18.29
C PRO A 498 -7.54 17.93 -18.37
N GLY A 499 -7.03 18.38 -17.22
CA GLY A 499 -5.71 19.02 -17.11
C GLY A 499 -4.54 18.05 -17.19
N TYR A 500 -4.82 16.76 -17.15
CA TYR A 500 -3.85 15.67 -17.26
C TYR A 500 -4.37 14.61 -18.23
N LEU A 501 -3.48 14.10 -19.07
CA LEU A 501 -3.67 12.93 -19.90
C LEU A 501 -2.40 12.08 -19.80
N PRO A 502 -2.50 10.74 -19.79
CA PRO A 502 -1.32 9.88 -19.87
C PRO A 502 -0.49 10.17 -21.12
N ALA A 503 0.80 9.85 -21.07
CA ALA A 503 1.71 10.07 -22.18
C ALA A 503 1.18 9.39 -23.46
N GLY A 504 1.19 10.13 -24.58
CA GLY A 504 0.74 9.61 -25.87
C GLY A 504 -0.75 9.83 -26.19
N PHE A 505 -1.60 10.18 -25.22
CA PHE A 505 -2.99 10.54 -25.49
C PHE A 505 -3.12 11.93 -26.09
N THR A 506 -3.92 12.04 -27.14
CA THR A 506 -4.19 13.32 -27.82
C THR A 506 -5.68 13.50 -28.05
N PHE A 507 -6.16 14.73 -27.88
CA PHE A 507 -7.55 15.08 -28.16
C PHE A 507 -7.84 14.94 -29.66
N THR A 508 -8.93 14.25 -29.99
CA THR A 508 -9.29 13.91 -31.37
C THR A 508 -10.50 14.70 -31.85
N GLU A 509 -11.61 14.64 -31.13
CA GLU A 509 -12.89 15.25 -31.55
C GLU A 509 -13.89 15.46 -30.40
N VAL A 510 -14.85 16.37 -30.63
CA VAL A 510 -16.08 16.49 -29.83
C VAL A 510 -17.22 15.82 -30.61
N VAL A 511 -18.03 15.03 -29.92
CA VAL A 511 -19.17 14.30 -30.48
C VAL A 511 -20.43 14.69 -29.71
N SER A 512 -21.49 15.08 -30.43
CA SER A 512 -22.81 15.31 -29.85
C SER A 512 -23.62 14.02 -29.90
N TYR A 513 -24.30 13.70 -28.80
CA TYR A 513 -25.20 12.55 -28.68
C TYR A 513 -26.62 13.02 -28.36
N THR A 514 -27.60 12.31 -28.92
CA THR A 514 -28.99 12.31 -28.45
C THR A 514 -29.20 11.09 -27.55
N LEU A 515 -30.24 11.11 -26.70
CA LEU A 515 -30.57 9.93 -25.89
C LEU A 515 -30.89 8.69 -26.75
N ALA A 516 -31.38 8.90 -27.98
CA ALA A 516 -31.65 7.83 -28.93
C ALA A 516 -30.38 7.23 -29.56
N ASP A 517 -29.25 7.94 -29.48
CA ASP A 517 -27.94 7.42 -29.90
C ASP A 517 -27.32 6.50 -28.83
N LEU A 518 -27.81 6.55 -27.59
CA LEU A 518 -27.35 5.73 -26.48
C LEU A 518 -28.21 4.46 -26.31
N ALA A 519 -27.57 3.30 -26.19
CA ALA A 519 -28.27 2.05 -25.88
C ALA A 519 -28.95 2.09 -24.50
N ASP A 520 -29.92 1.20 -24.27
CA ASP A 520 -30.81 1.22 -23.08
C ASP A 520 -30.05 1.16 -21.72
N GLY A 521 -28.81 0.66 -21.70
CA GLY A 521 -27.92 0.72 -20.53
C GLY A 521 -27.02 1.96 -20.45
N GLU A 522 -26.65 2.57 -21.57
CA GLU A 522 -25.77 3.76 -21.59
C GLU A 522 -26.51 5.04 -21.21
N GLN A 523 -27.84 5.08 -21.39
CA GLN A 523 -28.68 6.21 -20.95
C GLN A 523 -28.58 6.46 -19.44
N ALA A 524 -28.24 5.45 -18.64
CA ALA A 524 -28.02 5.59 -17.22
C ALA A 524 -26.79 6.48 -16.88
N TYR A 525 -25.84 6.58 -17.80
CA TYR A 525 -24.63 7.42 -17.70
C TYR A 525 -24.85 8.85 -18.22
N ALA A 526 -26.04 9.16 -18.75
CA ALA A 526 -26.49 10.51 -19.07
C ALA A 526 -27.82 10.84 -18.38
N PRO A 527 -27.89 10.77 -17.03
CA PRO A 527 -29.16 10.68 -16.33
C PRO A 527 -30.00 11.97 -16.44
N GLY A 528 -29.39 13.13 -16.73
CA GLY A 528 -30.10 14.40 -16.93
C GLY A 528 -30.55 14.65 -18.35
N GLY A 529 -30.28 13.69 -19.25
CA GLY A 529 -30.70 13.73 -20.64
C GLY A 529 -29.88 14.70 -21.48
N GLU A 530 -30.51 15.20 -22.54
CA GLU A 530 -29.87 16.09 -23.51
C GLU A 530 -29.69 17.53 -22.97
N PRO A 531 -28.63 18.24 -23.38
CA PRO A 531 -27.61 17.84 -24.37
C PRO A 531 -26.53 16.91 -23.80
N ILE A 532 -26.03 15.98 -24.62
CA ILE A 532 -24.96 15.03 -24.24
C ILE A 532 -23.76 15.24 -25.16
N LEU A 533 -22.58 15.47 -24.58
CA LEU A 533 -21.32 15.63 -25.30
C LEU A 533 -20.35 14.52 -24.93
N GLY A 534 -19.65 13.96 -25.91
CA GLY A 534 -18.51 13.09 -25.70
C GLY A 534 -17.23 13.72 -26.26
N LEU A 535 -16.17 13.73 -25.48
CA LEU A 535 -14.84 14.09 -25.94
C LEU A 535 -14.03 12.82 -26.14
N ARG A 536 -13.40 12.68 -27.30
CA ARG A 536 -12.56 11.51 -27.62
C ARG A 536 -11.09 11.89 -27.65
N TYR A 537 -10.29 10.99 -27.08
CA TYR A 537 -8.83 11.04 -27.13
C TYR A 537 -8.32 9.69 -27.61
N THR A 538 -7.25 9.72 -28.40
CA THR A 538 -6.59 8.52 -28.93
C THR A 538 -5.12 8.52 -28.53
N GLY A 539 -4.62 7.36 -28.14
CA GLY A 539 -3.22 7.11 -27.83
C GLY A 539 -2.40 6.69 -29.06
N THR A 540 -1.21 6.16 -28.81
CA THR A 540 -0.25 5.72 -29.84
C THR A 540 -0.58 4.35 -30.44
N THR A 541 -1.43 3.55 -29.77
CA THR A 541 -1.95 2.27 -30.25
C THR A 541 -3.45 2.38 -30.57
N PRO A 542 -3.99 1.57 -31.48
CA PRO A 542 -5.43 1.53 -31.77
C PRO A 542 -6.31 1.20 -30.55
N GLU A 543 -5.76 0.50 -29.57
CA GLU A 543 -6.42 0.06 -28.35
C GLU A 543 -6.42 1.17 -27.28
N ALA A 544 -5.51 2.15 -27.35
CA ALA A 544 -5.46 3.27 -26.41
C ALA A 544 -6.49 4.35 -26.77
N TYR A 545 -7.60 4.39 -26.03
CA TYR A 545 -8.64 5.41 -26.21
C TYR A 545 -9.16 5.93 -24.87
N LEU A 546 -9.62 7.17 -24.84
CA LEU A 546 -10.27 7.75 -23.67
C LEU A 546 -11.49 8.51 -24.14
N THR A 547 -12.62 8.29 -23.48
CA THR A 547 -13.86 9.01 -23.75
C THR A 547 -14.34 9.70 -22.48
N ILE A 548 -14.69 10.98 -22.60
CA ILE A 548 -15.29 11.78 -21.53
C ILE A 548 -16.71 12.16 -21.96
N LEU A 549 -17.71 11.57 -21.35
CA LEU A 549 -19.11 11.95 -21.50
C LEU A 549 -19.46 13.07 -20.52
N GLN A 550 -20.19 14.08 -21.00
CA GLN A 550 -20.71 15.19 -20.22
C GLN A 550 -22.19 15.35 -20.52
N SER A 551 -23.01 15.36 -19.49
CA SER A 551 -24.46 15.61 -19.58
C SER A 551 -24.95 16.40 -18.37
N PRO A 552 -26.13 17.03 -18.41
CA PRO A 552 -26.74 17.61 -17.22
C PRO A 552 -26.88 16.60 -16.07
N ALA A 553 -26.67 17.05 -14.84
CA ALA A 553 -26.97 16.25 -13.65
C ALA A 553 -28.44 16.45 -13.22
N PRO A 554 -29.30 15.41 -13.20
CA PRO A 554 -30.71 15.52 -12.81
C PRO A 554 -30.93 15.47 -11.29
N ARG A 555 -29.90 15.04 -10.53
CA ARG A 555 -29.94 14.76 -9.09
C ARG A 555 -28.83 15.54 -8.39
N GLN A 556 -29.06 15.90 -7.13
CA GLN A 556 -28.13 16.71 -6.33
C GLN A 556 -26.88 15.96 -5.85
N THR A 557 -26.83 14.61 -5.91
CA THR A 557 -25.69 13.83 -5.38
C THR A 557 -25.39 12.55 -6.17
N LEU A 558 -24.12 12.18 -6.24
CA LEU A 558 -23.62 10.93 -6.85
C LEU A 558 -24.17 9.68 -6.14
N ALA A 559 -24.28 9.70 -4.81
CA ALA A 559 -24.82 8.59 -4.01
C ALA A 559 -26.24 8.16 -4.43
N ALA A 560 -27.07 9.12 -4.85
CA ALA A 560 -28.41 8.82 -5.34
C ALA A 560 -28.39 8.08 -6.70
N TRP A 561 -27.37 8.30 -7.53
CA TRP A 561 -27.19 7.59 -8.79
C TRP A 561 -26.65 6.17 -8.55
N ILE A 562 -25.63 6.01 -7.70
CA ILE A 562 -25.06 4.70 -7.31
C ILE A 562 -26.15 3.75 -6.81
N LYS A 563 -27.01 4.23 -5.89
CA LYS A 563 -28.14 3.46 -5.39
C LYS A 563 -29.16 3.08 -6.47
N ALA A 564 -29.31 3.87 -7.53
CA ALA A 564 -30.21 3.56 -8.63
C ALA A 564 -29.61 2.54 -9.60
N MET A 565 -28.28 2.46 -9.67
CA MET A 565 -27.53 1.48 -10.45
C MET A 565 -27.35 0.14 -9.75
N ASP A 566 -27.71 0.05 -8.46
CA ASP A 566 -27.45 -1.12 -7.60
C ASP A 566 -25.94 -1.43 -7.45
N TYR A 567 -25.11 -0.38 -7.51
CA TYR A 567 -23.67 -0.47 -7.26
C TYR A 567 -23.35 -0.42 -5.77
N GLY A 568 -22.23 -1.05 -5.40
CA GLY A 568 -21.68 -0.98 -4.04
C GLY A 568 -21.24 0.43 -3.69
N GLU A 569 -21.46 0.87 -2.45
CA GLU A 569 -20.89 2.14 -1.97
C GLU A 569 -19.36 2.07 -1.82
N ASN A 570 -18.81 0.84 -1.85
CA ASN A 570 -17.38 0.55 -1.76
C ASN A 570 -16.59 1.05 -2.97
N ASP A 571 -17.22 1.43 -4.09
CA ASP A 571 -16.54 1.93 -5.30
C ASP A 571 -16.43 3.47 -5.32
N VAL A 572 -16.85 4.14 -4.23
CA VAL A 572 -16.77 5.61 -4.14
C VAL A 572 -15.46 6.03 -3.50
N ARG A 573 -14.65 6.73 -4.28
CA ARG A 573 -13.41 7.38 -3.85
C ARG A 573 -13.62 8.89 -3.74
N LEU A 574 -12.77 9.56 -2.97
CA LEU A 574 -12.67 11.02 -2.97
C LEU A 574 -11.46 11.43 -3.82
N VAL A 575 -11.70 12.14 -4.92
CA VAL A 575 -10.64 12.69 -5.80
C VAL A 575 -10.76 14.21 -5.75
N ASN A 576 -9.74 14.93 -5.25
CA ASN A 576 -9.81 16.39 -5.03
C ASN A 576 -11.10 16.85 -4.32
N ASP A 577 -11.48 16.14 -3.23
CA ASP A 577 -12.71 16.36 -2.44
C ASP A 577 -14.05 16.13 -3.17
N GLN A 578 -14.01 15.72 -4.44
CA GLN A 578 -15.16 15.27 -5.20
C GLN A 578 -15.41 13.78 -4.93
N SER A 579 -16.66 13.40 -4.64
CA SER A 579 -17.05 11.98 -4.67
C SER A 579 -17.04 11.51 -6.12
N VAL A 580 -16.28 10.45 -6.37
CA VAL A 580 -16.10 9.80 -7.66
C VAL A 580 -16.34 8.32 -7.47
N HIS A 581 -17.28 7.77 -8.23
CA HIS A 581 -17.47 6.34 -8.35
C HIS A 581 -16.46 5.83 -9.37
N LEU A 582 -15.52 5.02 -8.95
CA LEU A 582 -14.39 4.57 -9.74
C LEU A 582 -14.37 3.05 -9.76
N VAL A 583 -14.50 2.48 -10.95
CA VAL A 583 -14.62 1.03 -11.14
C VAL A 583 -13.66 0.57 -12.22
N GLU A 584 -13.00 -0.56 -11.98
CA GLU A 584 -12.19 -1.27 -12.98
C GLU A 584 -12.92 -2.53 -13.41
N TYR A 585 -12.87 -2.80 -14.70
CA TYR A 585 -13.42 -3.96 -15.34
C TYR A 585 -12.26 -4.78 -15.88
N GLN A 586 -12.25 -6.06 -15.50
CA GLN A 586 -11.24 -7.01 -15.91
C GLN A 586 -11.59 -7.52 -17.32
N GLU A 587 -10.86 -7.07 -18.35
CA GLU A 587 -10.84 -7.72 -19.67
C GLU A 587 -9.57 -8.59 -19.79
N GLU A 588 -9.65 -9.71 -20.52
CA GLU A 588 -8.58 -10.73 -20.63
C GLU A 588 -7.19 -10.20 -21.01
N ASN A 589 -7.04 -8.96 -21.50
CA ASN A 589 -5.75 -8.40 -21.95
C ASN A 589 -5.57 -6.88 -21.70
N SER A 590 -6.44 -6.20 -20.94
CA SER A 590 -6.28 -4.77 -20.61
C SER A 590 -7.21 -4.36 -19.46
N PRO A 591 -6.74 -3.58 -18.46
CA PRO A 591 -7.64 -2.98 -17.49
C PRO A 591 -8.54 -1.98 -18.22
N LEU A 592 -9.84 -1.99 -17.92
CA LEU A 592 -10.82 -1.01 -18.41
C LEU A 592 -11.38 -0.27 -17.21
N SER A 593 -11.11 1.02 -17.06
CA SER A 593 -11.61 1.79 -15.92
C SER A 593 -12.72 2.77 -16.32
N VAL A 594 -13.61 3.05 -15.37
CA VAL A 594 -14.62 4.10 -15.46
C VAL A 594 -14.66 4.93 -14.20
N ALA A 595 -14.55 6.25 -14.37
CA ALA A 595 -14.83 7.23 -13.35
C ALA A 595 -16.16 7.92 -13.62
N THR A 596 -17.04 7.99 -12.62
CA THR A 596 -18.32 8.68 -12.68
C THR A 596 -18.43 9.66 -11.53
N PHE A 597 -18.68 10.94 -11.83
CA PHE A 597 -18.81 11.97 -10.81
C PHE A 597 -19.70 13.12 -11.28
N ILE A 598 -20.20 13.90 -10.31
CA ILE A 598 -20.97 15.11 -10.59
C ILE A 598 -20.06 16.30 -10.30
N HIS A 599 -19.76 17.08 -11.32
CA HIS A 599 -18.95 18.29 -11.21
C HIS A 599 -19.76 19.50 -11.65
N HIS A 600 -19.98 20.45 -10.74
CA HIS A 600 -20.97 21.52 -10.91
C HIS A 600 -22.37 20.96 -11.24
N ASP A 601 -22.98 21.42 -12.34
CA ASP A 601 -24.28 20.97 -12.84
C ASP A 601 -24.15 19.84 -13.88
N LEU A 602 -22.95 19.27 -14.06
CA LEU A 602 -22.67 18.22 -15.04
C LEU A 602 -22.45 16.86 -14.38
N PHE A 603 -23.01 15.84 -15.00
CA PHE A 603 -22.71 14.44 -14.78
C PHE A 603 -21.62 14.02 -15.77
N ILE A 604 -20.46 13.64 -15.24
CA ILE A 604 -19.24 13.33 -16.00
C ILE A 604 -18.95 11.84 -15.88
N VAL A 605 -18.66 11.22 -17.01
CA VAL A 605 -18.21 9.82 -17.09
C VAL A 605 -16.94 9.76 -17.92
N ILE A 606 -15.86 9.28 -17.34
CA ILE A 606 -14.58 9.08 -18.01
C ILE A 606 -14.35 7.58 -18.12
N HIS A 607 -14.01 7.11 -19.32
CA HIS A 607 -13.87 5.68 -19.62
C HIS A 607 -12.73 5.45 -20.61
N GLY A 608 -11.91 4.44 -20.36
CA GLY A 608 -10.83 4.00 -21.25
C GLY A 608 -10.12 2.76 -20.71
N PRO A 609 -9.28 2.10 -21.53
CA PRO A 609 -8.49 0.95 -21.14
C PRO A 609 -7.26 1.42 -20.34
N LEU A 610 -7.53 1.84 -19.11
CA LEU A 610 -6.56 2.41 -18.17
C LEU A 610 -6.77 1.75 -16.80
N GLY A 611 -5.72 1.68 -16.01
CA GLY A 611 -5.82 1.25 -14.61
C GLY A 611 -6.55 2.28 -13.75
N LEU A 612 -7.02 1.88 -12.56
CA LEU A 612 -7.68 2.78 -11.60
C LEU A 612 -6.84 4.01 -11.24
N ILE A 613 -5.53 3.81 -11.09
CA ILE A 613 -4.54 4.85 -10.77
C ILE A 613 -4.57 5.94 -11.85
N GLU A 614 -4.35 5.59 -13.11
CA GLU A 614 -4.33 6.53 -14.23
C GLU A 614 -5.68 7.24 -14.41
N MET A 615 -6.78 6.48 -14.29
CA MET A 615 -8.12 7.04 -14.36
C MET A 615 -8.35 8.09 -13.27
N GLN A 616 -7.89 7.82 -12.05
CA GLN A 616 -7.98 8.78 -10.95
C GLN A 616 -7.13 10.03 -11.17
N GLN A 617 -5.94 9.92 -11.79
CA GLN A 617 -5.12 11.07 -12.17
C GLN A 617 -5.82 11.94 -13.22
N ILE A 618 -6.47 11.33 -14.21
CA ILE A 618 -7.26 12.06 -15.22
C ILE A 618 -8.39 12.83 -14.54
N VAL A 619 -9.11 12.20 -13.61
CA VAL A 619 -10.17 12.87 -12.83
C VAL A 619 -9.60 14.00 -11.98
N ALA A 620 -8.47 13.79 -11.29
CA ALA A 620 -7.81 14.82 -10.50
C ALA A 620 -7.38 16.02 -11.36
N GLY A 621 -6.74 15.76 -12.51
CA GLY A 621 -6.37 16.79 -13.48
C GLY A 621 -7.59 17.49 -14.08
N PHE A 622 -8.69 16.77 -14.30
CA PHE A 622 -9.96 17.34 -14.72
C PHE A 622 -10.51 18.32 -13.70
N LEU A 623 -10.60 17.92 -12.44
CA LEU A 623 -11.11 18.79 -11.37
C LEU A 623 -10.20 20.00 -11.14
N ALA A 624 -8.88 19.83 -11.23
CA ALA A 624 -7.93 20.93 -11.08
C ALA A 624 -7.99 21.95 -12.24
N ASN A 625 -8.20 21.48 -13.47
CA ASN A 625 -8.28 22.34 -14.66
C ASN A 625 -9.63 23.05 -14.80
N ASN A 626 -10.66 22.52 -14.12
CA ASN A 626 -12.03 23.04 -14.16
C ASN A 626 -12.51 23.34 -12.73
N PRO A 627 -11.91 24.31 -12.01
CA PRO A 627 -12.20 24.55 -10.59
C PRO A 627 -13.61 25.08 -10.31
#